data_AF-A0A0F6W1E7-F1
#
_entry.id   AF-A0A0F6W1E7-F1
#
_cell.length_a   1.000
_cell.length_b   1.000
_cell.length_c   1.000
_cell.angle_alpha   90.00
_cell.angle_beta   90.00
_cell.angle_gamma   90.00
#
_symmetry.space_group_name_H-M   'P 1'
#
loop_
_entity.id
_entity.type
_entity.pdbx_description
1 polymer ?
#
loop_
_entity_poly.entity_id
_entity_poly.type
_entity_poly.pdbx_seq_one_letter_code
_entity_poly.pdbx_strand_id
1 'polypeptide(L)'
;MKSEDLRAALADALAGREQRLGELLARHGGLPGPTPNLALAAAFGEAIGTEGKGARRVLATFAADPAKADDARVFLAIAASYGYAARLDADARDAWNGVFELTADDRAPVRIGLIAALGAWAARAPGRVDRLVAEADGWLAHDDRDHRYASAALVLDVIAETRAIDGAEDRPALLAWIERTIEEVRDAPRAAERSPARRRIVASLPGALAHVAIAMRGEPDGIEWLRVRCTEATHPDVRAAIEQAIEKLRRGAGAQSSATIDMLRAALASSAKPPRDPSRIREGTGRGKQGKSAGGGTAKKGKSRSR
;
A
#
# COMPACT_ATOMS: atom_id res chain seq x y z
N MET A 1 6.21 1.13 28.50
CA MET A 1 4.83 1.39 29.02
C MET A 1 4.87 1.98 30.44
N LYS A 2 4.28 3.16 30.69
CA LYS A 2 4.46 3.89 31.98
C LYS A 2 3.39 3.62 33.06
N SER A 3 2.16 3.30 32.68
CA SER A 3 1.06 3.02 33.63
C SER A 3 1.25 1.67 34.33
N GLU A 4 1.07 1.62 35.66
CA GLU A 4 1.06 0.37 36.44
C GLU A 4 -0.12 -0.52 36.06
N ASP A 5 -1.31 0.06 35.87
CA ASP A 5 -2.51 -0.69 35.49
C ASP A 5 -2.33 -1.43 34.15
N LEU A 6 -1.75 -0.75 33.15
CA LEU A 6 -1.45 -1.38 31.86
C LEU A 6 -0.39 -2.48 31.98
N ARG A 7 0.62 -2.30 32.86
CA ARG A 7 1.64 -3.34 33.11
C ARG A 7 1.03 -4.57 33.79
N ALA A 8 0.19 -4.37 34.80
CA ALA A 8 -0.53 -5.45 35.46
C ALA A 8 -1.47 -6.19 34.50
N ALA A 9 -2.23 -5.45 33.69
CA ALA A 9 -3.12 -6.03 32.68
C ALA A 9 -2.34 -6.80 31.59
N LEU A 10 -1.14 -6.34 31.22
CA LEU A 10 -0.28 -7.10 30.30
C LEU A 10 0.18 -8.42 30.91
N ALA A 11 0.61 -8.44 32.18
CA ALA A 11 0.96 -9.67 32.86
C ALA A 11 -0.22 -10.67 32.91
N ASP A 12 -1.42 -10.18 33.19
CA ASP A 12 -2.65 -10.99 33.14
C ASP A 12 -2.94 -11.53 31.73
N ALA A 13 -2.78 -10.70 30.69
CA ALA A 13 -2.97 -11.11 29.30
C ALA A 13 -1.98 -12.18 28.86
N LEU A 14 -0.70 -12.05 29.26
CA LEU A 14 0.33 -13.07 29.01
C LEU A 14 -0.02 -14.40 29.70
N ALA A 15 -0.72 -14.34 30.84
CA ALA A 15 -1.27 -15.51 31.54
C ALA A 15 -2.61 -16.03 30.99
N GLY A 16 -3.15 -15.43 29.91
CA GLY A 16 -4.37 -15.89 29.22
C GLY A 16 -5.65 -15.15 29.62
N ARG A 17 -5.54 -13.97 30.23
CA ARG A 17 -6.66 -13.10 30.59
C ARG A 17 -6.57 -11.76 29.86
N GLU A 18 -6.80 -11.77 28.55
CA GLU A 18 -6.55 -10.63 27.66
C GLU A 18 -7.58 -9.48 27.79
N GLN A 19 -8.77 -9.76 28.35
CA GLN A 19 -9.90 -8.83 28.35
C GLN A 19 -9.56 -7.46 28.95
N ARG A 20 -8.99 -7.43 30.15
CA ARG A 20 -8.66 -6.17 30.85
C ARG A 20 -7.66 -5.33 30.08
N LEU A 21 -6.65 -5.97 29.49
CA LEU A 21 -5.68 -5.28 28.65
C LEU A 21 -6.35 -4.70 27.41
N GLY A 22 -7.21 -5.47 26.74
CA GLY A 22 -7.95 -5.02 25.57
C GLY A 22 -8.82 -3.80 25.87
N GLU A 23 -9.56 -3.81 26.99
CA GLU A 23 -10.40 -2.69 27.43
C GLU A 23 -9.58 -1.42 27.70
N LEU A 24 -8.43 -1.54 28.38
CA LEU A 24 -7.56 -0.41 28.68
C LEU A 24 -6.91 0.17 27.40
N LEU A 25 -6.43 -0.69 26.50
CA LEU A 25 -5.85 -0.25 25.23
C LEU A 25 -6.89 0.44 24.35
N ALA A 26 -8.10 -0.12 24.22
CA ALA A 26 -9.19 0.51 23.46
C ALA A 26 -9.57 1.87 24.05
N ARG A 27 -9.69 1.97 25.39
CA ARG A 27 -10.03 3.22 26.08
C ARG A 27 -9.00 4.33 25.90
N HIS A 28 -7.71 3.98 25.92
CA HIS A 28 -6.61 4.96 25.84
C HIS A 28 -6.00 5.09 24.44
N GLY A 29 -6.52 4.33 23.48
CA GLY A 29 -6.03 4.24 22.11
C GLY A 29 -6.36 5.43 21.21
N GLY A 30 -7.19 6.36 21.69
CA GLY A 30 -7.56 7.57 20.94
C GLY A 30 -8.59 7.36 19.83
N LEU A 31 -9.07 6.12 19.62
CA LEU A 31 -10.17 5.80 18.70
C LEU A 31 -11.51 5.79 19.46
N PRO A 32 -12.64 6.16 18.81
CA PRO A 32 -12.79 6.52 17.40
C PRO A 32 -12.47 7.99 17.06
N GLY A 33 -11.61 8.65 17.85
CA GLY A 33 -11.11 9.97 17.52
C GLY A 33 -10.29 10.01 16.22
N PRO A 34 -9.94 11.21 15.72
CA PRO A 34 -9.35 11.40 14.40
C PRO A 34 -7.94 10.82 14.26
N THR A 35 -7.25 10.54 15.37
CA THR A 35 -5.85 10.11 15.39
C THR A 35 -5.62 9.02 16.45
N PRO A 36 -5.19 7.81 16.06
CA PRO A 36 -4.83 6.78 17.04
C PRO A 36 -3.60 7.19 17.85
N ASN A 37 -3.53 6.71 19.10
CA ASN A 37 -2.42 6.95 20.02
C ASN A 37 -1.23 6.03 19.70
N LEU A 38 -0.48 6.36 18.66
CA LEU A 38 0.67 5.56 18.20
C LEU A 38 1.78 5.44 19.25
N ALA A 39 1.93 6.42 20.14
CA ALA A 39 2.89 6.36 21.25
C ALA A 39 2.53 5.26 22.26
N LEU A 40 1.24 5.08 22.56
CA LEU A 40 0.78 3.97 23.38
C LEU A 40 1.00 2.62 22.68
N ALA A 41 0.70 2.54 21.38
CA ALA A 41 0.91 1.31 20.60
C ALA A 41 2.39 0.93 20.54
N ALA A 42 3.29 1.89 20.33
CA ALA A 42 4.74 1.68 20.40
C ALA A 42 5.21 1.21 21.79
N ALA A 43 4.73 1.86 22.85
CA ALA A 43 5.08 1.49 24.22
C ALA A 43 4.55 0.10 24.62
N PHE A 44 3.43 -0.34 24.04
CA PHE A 44 2.93 -1.71 24.15
C PHE A 44 3.81 -2.67 23.35
N GLY A 45 4.14 -2.34 22.10
CA GLY A 45 5.03 -3.13 21.24
C GLY A 45 6.38 -3.41 21.88
N GLU A 46 7.00 -2.39 22.48
CA GLU A 46 8.25 -2.55 23.24
C GLU A 46 8.10 -3.51 24.43
N ALA A 47 6.98 -3.42 25.16
CA ALA A 47 6.74 -4.26 26.33
C ALA A 47 6.47 -5.73 25.96
N ILE A 48 5.76 -5.98 24.85
CA ILE A 48 5.42 -7.34 24.41
C ILE A 48 6.53 -7.98 23.55
N GLY A 49 7.41 -7.17 22.97
CA GLY A 49 8.52 -7.61 22.12
C GLY A 49 9.51 -8.54 22.85
N THR A 50 9.68 -8.34 24.16
CA THR A 50 10.60 -9.12 25.01
C THR A 50 9.99 -10.39 25.60
N GLU A 51 8.70 -10.64 25.36
CA GLU A 51 7.94 -11.68 26.04
C GLU A 51 7.91 -13.02 25.27
N GLY A 52 7.61 -14.11 25.98
CA GLY A 52 7.62 -15.48 25.42
C GLY A 52 6.34 -15.87 24.66
N LYS A 53 5.95 -17.16 24.76
CA LYS A 53 4.79 -17.73 24.05
C LYS A 53 3.46 -16.98 24.29
N GLY A 54 3.26 -16.41 25.49
CA GLY A 54 2.07 -15.62 25.82
C GLY A 54 1.89 -14.40 24.90
N ALA A 55 3.00 -13.79 24.46
CA ALA A 55 2.98 -12.64 23.56
C ALA A 55 2.29 -12.97 22.22
N ARG A 56 2.66 -14.11 21.61
CA ARG A 56 2.11 -14.53 20.31
C ARG A 56 0.60 -14.66 20.36
N ARG A 57 0.07 -15.27 21.42
CA ARG A 57 -1.39 -15.41 21.63
C ARG A 57 -2.07 -14.05 21.74
N VAL A 58 -1.54 -13.16 22.57
CA VAL A 58 -2.09 -11.80 22.74
C VAL A 58 -2.12 -11.05 21.42
N LEU A 59 -1.03 -11.09 20.65
CA LEU A 59 -0.93 -10.42 19.35
C LEU A 59 -1.91 -11.00 18.33
N ALA A 60 -2.04 -12.33 18.26
CA ALA A 60 -3.00 -12.98 17.38
C ALA A 60 -4.45 -12.61 17.74
N THR A 61 -4.80 -12.63 19.03
CA THR A 61 -6.12 -12.22 19.52
C THR A 61 -6.42 -10.76 19.16
N PHE A 62 -5.45 -9.86 19.34
CA PHE A 62 -5.65 -8.44 19.06
C PHE A 62 -5.69 -8.12 17.56
N ALA A 63 -4.89 -8.81 16.75
CA ALA A 63 -4.93 -8.67 15.29
C ALA A 63 -6.27 -9.15 14.71
N ALA A 64 -6.82 -10.24 15.25
CA ALA A 64 -8.07 -10.84 14.79
C ALA A 64 -9.34 -10.16 15.36
N ASP A 65 -9.22 -9.04 16.08
CA ASP A 65 -10.38 -8.38 16.67
C ASP A 65 -11.36 -7.90 15.58
N PRO A 66 -12.65 -8.33 15.63
CA PRO A 66 -13.63 -8.08 14.58
C PRO A 66 -14.24 -6.66 14.60
N ALA A 67 -13.70 -5.77 15.43
CA ALA A 67 -14.12 -4.38 15.52
C ALA A 67 -14.21 -3.69 14.14
N LYS A 68 -15.32 -2.97 13.92
CA LYS A 68 -15.51 -2.13 12.73
C LYS A 68 -14.61 -0.90 12.80
N ALA A 69 -14.33 -0.29 11.64
CA ALA A 69 -13.37 0.81 11.51
C ALA A 69 -13.62 2.02 12.44
N ASP A 70 -14.86 2.21 12.90
CA ASP A 70 -15.33 3.29 13.78
C ASP A 70 -15.42 2.88 15.26
N ASP A 71 -14.88 1.72 15.65
CA ASP A 71 -14.86 1.22 17.02
C ASP A 71 -13.50 1.48 17.69
N ALA A 72 -13.50 1.84 18.98
CA ALA A 72 -12.29 2.03 19.77
C ALA A 72 -11.39 0.77 19.81
N ARG A 73 -11.97 -0.43 19.71
CA ARG A 73 -11.27 -1.72 19.70
C ARG A 73 -10.39 -1.94 18.47
N VAL A 74 -10.55 -1.16 17.39
CA VAL A 74 -9.61 -1.16 16.25
C VAL A 74 -8.17 -0.88 16.70
N PHE A 75 -8.01 -0.16 17.81
CA PHE A 75 -6.71 0.10 18.40
C PHE A 75 -5.96 -1.18 18.79
N LEU A 76 -6.64 -2.29 19.03
CA LEU A 76 -6.00 -3.58 19.34
C LEU A 76 -5.19 -4.10 18.16
N ALA A 77 -5.70 -4.01 16.93
CA ALA A 77 -4.95 -4.38 15.73
C ALA A 77 -3.77 -3.43 15.46
N ILE A 78 -3.90 -2.15 15.80
CA ILE A 78 -2.79 -1.18 15.78
C ILE A 78 -1.71 -1.58 16.80
N ALA A 79 -2.10 -1.91 18.03
CA ALA A 79 -1.18 -2.39 19.07
C ALA A 79 -0.49 -3.69 18.64
N ALA A 80 -1.23 -4.62 18.01
CA ALA A 80 -0.68 -5.85 17.46
C ALA A 80 0.36 -5.58 16.37
N SER A 81 0.15 -4.58 15.51
CA SER A 81 1.10 -4.17 14.47
C SER A 81 2.46 -3.79 15.07
N TYR A 82 2.46 -2.96 16.12
CA TYR A 82 3.67 -2.61 16.86
C TYR A 82 4.30 -3.79 17.61
N GLY A 83 3.47 -4.69 18.15
CA GLY A 83 3.94 -5.90 18.80
C GLY A 83 4.62 -6.88 17.85
N TYR A 84 4.07 -7.11 16.65
CA TYR A 84 4.75 -7.92 15.64
C TYR A 84 6.04 -7.25 15.15
N ALA A 85 6.02 -5.94 14.86
CA ALA A 85 7.21 -5.20 14.44
C ALA A 85 8.34 -5.28 15.49
N ALA A 86 8.02 -5.19 16.78
CA ALA A 86 8.99 -5.32 17.87
C ALA A 86 9.61 -6.72 17.98
N ARG A 87 8.99 -7.74 17.38
CA ARG A 87 9.41 -9.14 17.44
C ARG A 87 10.14 -9.65 16.19
N LEU A 88 10.24 -8.84 15.13
CA LEU A 88 10.86 -9.25 13.87
C LEU A 88 12.31 -9.75 14.01
N ASP A 89 13.03 -9.29 15.04
CA ASP A 89 14.41 -9.72 15.30
C ASP A 89 14.51 -10.97 16.21
N ALA A 90 13.59 -11.13 17.15
CA ALA A 90 13.61 -12.22 18.11
C ALA A 90 12.87 -13.48 17.61
N ASP A 91 11.86 -13.29 16.77
CA ASP A 91 10.88 -14.30 16.39
C ASP A 91 10.37 -14.06 14.96
N ALA A 92 11.32 -13.98 14.05
CA ALA A 92 11.15 -13.50 12.69
C ALA A 92 9.94 -14.11 11.96
N ARG A 93 9.86 -15.44 11.91
CA ARG A 93 8.88 -16.13 11.08
C ARG A 93 7.45 -15.84 11.50
N ASP A 94 7.14 -16.00 12.78
CA ASP A 94 5.78 -15.79 13.28
C ASP A 94 5.40 -14.31 13.27
N ALA A 95 6.37 -13.43 13.54
CA ALA A 95 6.14 -11.99 13.49
C ALA A 95 5.89 -11.50 12.06
N TRP A 96 6.66 -11.98 11.07
CA TRP A 96 6.42 -11.66 9.66
C TRP A 96 5.09 -12.21 9.15
N ASN A 97 4.69 -13.42 9.56
CA ASN A 97 3.37 -13.95 9.25
C ASN A 97 2.27 -13.04 9.82
N GLY A 98 2.40 -12.59 11.08
CA GLY A 98 1.44 -11.67 11.69
C GLY A 98 1.37 -10.30 10.98
N VAL A 99 2.51 -9.77 10.55
CA VAL A 99 2.57 -8.56 9.70
C VAL A 99 1.88 -8.82 8.36
N PHE A 100 2.18 -9.94 7.72
CA PHE A 100 1.61 -10.33 6.44
C PHE A 100 0.08 -10.37 6.52
N GLU A 101 -0.49 -11.08 7.50
CA GLU A 101 -1.94 -11.14 7.71
C GLU A 101 -2.56 -9.74 7.89
N LEU A 102 -1.93 -8.86 8.68
CA LEU A 102 -2.43 -7.50 8.91
C LEU A 102 -2.38 -6.61 7.66
N THR A 103 -1.60 -6.96 6.64
CA THR A 103 -1.58 -6.17 5.39
C THR A 103 -2.94 -6.20 4.67
N ALA A 104 -3.69 -7.30 4.82
CA ALA A 104 -5.03 -7.46 4.26
C ALA A 104 -6.11 -6.66 5.03
N ASP A 105 -5.75 -5.98 6.13
CA ASP A 105 -6.71 -5.21 6.90
C ASP A 105 -7.19 -3.95 6.15
N ASP A 106 -8.51 -3.89 5.93
CA ASP A 106 -9.15 -2.80 5.20
C ASP A 106 -9.42 -1.56 6.05
N ARG A 107 -9.22 -1.63 7.37
CA ARG A 107 -9.40 -0.51 8.30
C ARG A 107 -8.22 0.46 8.16
N ALA A 108 -8.51 1.68 7.73
CA ALA A 108 -7.48 2.71 7.54
C ALA A 108 -6.60 2.97 8.79
N PRO A 109 -7.14 3.02 10.03
CA PRO A 109 -6.31 3.21 11.22
C PRO A 109 -5.28 2.08 11.44
N VAL A 110 -5.64 0.83 11.11
CA VAL A 110 -4.73 -0.32 11.24
C VAL A 110 -3.57 -0.18 10.27
N ARG A 111 -3.84 0.19 9.02
CA ARG A 111 -2.79 0.43 8.02
C ARG A 111 -1.84 1.54 8.44
N ILE A 112 -2.37 2.67 8.92
CA ILE A 112 -1.55 3.77 9.45
C ILE A 112 -0.64 3.27 10.59
N GLY A 113 -1.21 2.47 11.51
CA GLY A 113 -0.46 1.84 12.59
C GLY A 113 0.64 0.91 12.10
N LEU A 114 0.36 0.09 11.09
CA LEU A 114 1.30 -0.87 10.53
C LEU A 114 2.44 -0.20 9.74
N ILE A 115 2.13 0.83 8.95
CA ILE A 115 3.14 1.66 8.27
C ILE A 115 4.08 2.30 9.29
N ALA A 116 3.52 2.92 10.33
CA ALA A 116 4.30 3.57 11.37
C ALA A 116 5.14 2.57 12.19
N ALA A 117 4.61 1.38 12.49
CA ALA A 117 5.31 0.32 13.21
C ALA A 117 6.50 -0.23 12.40
N LEU A 118 6.28 -0.58 11.13
CA LEU A 118 7.34 -1.10 10.25
C LEU A 118 8.37 -0.03 9.92
N GLY A 119 7.94 1.20 9.66
CA GLY A 119 8.85 2.32 9.43
C GLY A 119 9.75 2.61 10.63
N ALA A 120 9.18 2.61 11.84
CA ALA A 120 9.96 2.74 13.07
C ALA A 120 10.92 1.56 13.28
N TRP A 121 10.51 0.33 12.94
CA TRP A 121 11.41 -0.83 13.00
C TRP A 121 12.55 -0.73 11.98
N ALA A 122 12.24 -0.35 10.73
CA ALA A 122 13.19 -0.22 9.63
C ALA A 122 14.24 0.86 9.91
N ALA A 123 13.84 2.01 10.48
CA ALA A 123 14.75 3.12 10.77
C ALA A 123 15.70 2.89 11.96
N ARG A 124 15.51 1.83 12.76
CA ARG A 124 16.29 1.59 13.99
C ARG A 124 17.69 1.03 13.77
N ALA A 125 17.92 0.33 12.65
CA ALA A 125 19.24 -0.25 12.35
C ALA A 125 19.44 -0.39 10.83
N PRO A 126 20.69 -0.26 10.35
CA PRO A 126 21.03 -0.58 8.96
C PRO A 126 20.64 -2.02 8.58
N GLY A 127 20.38 -2.27 7.31
CA GLY A 127 20.03 -3.60 6.80
C GLY A 127 18.58 -4.04 7.04
N ARG A 128 17.82 -3.35 7.91
CA ARG A 128 16.42 -3.72 8.18
C ARG A 128 15.49 -3.41 7.02
N VAL A 129 15.80 -2.38 6.23
CA VAL A 129 15.05 -2.08 5.00
C VAL A 129 15.28 -3.18 3.98
N ASP A 130 16.52 -3.62 3.81
CA ASP A 130 16.86 -4.72 2.90
C ASP A 130 16.13 -6.00 3.32
N ARG A 131 16.04 -6.26 4.64
CA ARG A 131 15.25 -7.36 5.18
C ARG A 131 13.75 -7.21 4.93
N LEU A 132 13.17 -6.02 5.08
CA LEU A 132 11.77 -5.77 4.72
C LEU A 132 11.52 -6.05 3.24
N VAL A 133 12.42 -5.59 2.36
CA VAL A 133 12.35 -5.82 0.92
C VAL A 133 12.44 -7.32 0.60
N ALA A 134 13.34 -8.05 1.25
CA ALA A 134 13.49 -9.49 1.06
C ALA A 134 12.20 -10.26 1.46
N GLU A 135 11.55 -9.88 2.56
CA GLU A 135 10.30 -10.50 3.00
C GLU A 135 9.14 -10.11 2.08
N ALA A 136 9.09 -8.84 1.68
CA ALA A 136 8.10 -8.32 0.72
C ALA A 136 8.19 -9.01 -0.64
N ASP A 137 9.39 -9.48 -1.02
CA ASP A 137 9.55 -10.26 -2.22
C ASP A 137 8.84 -11.61 -2.15
N GLY A 138 8.95 -12.31 -1.02
CA GLY A 138 8.17 -13.52 -0.76
C GLY A 138 6.67 -13.28 -0.82
N TRP A 139 6.21 -12.11 -0.36
CA TRP A 139 4.79 -11.74 -0.42
C TRP A 139 4.29 -11.48 -1.84
N LEU A 140 5.13 -10.97 -2.74
CA LEU A 140 4.77 -10.82 -4.16
C LEU A 140 4.60 -12.17 -4.89
N ALA A 141 5.08 -13.26 -4.31
CA ALA A 141 4.87 -14.61 -4.84
C ALA A 141 3.62 -15.31 -4.27
N HIS A 142 2.89 -14.69 -3.34
CA HIS A 142 1.75 -15.32 -2.65
C HIS A 142 0.56 -15.56 -3.58
N ASP A 143 -0.15 -16.68 -3.50
CA ASP A 143 -1.23 -17.03 -4.46
C ASP A 143 -2.41 -16.04 -4.45
N ASP A 144 -2.77 -15.52 -3.27
CA ASP A 144 -3.82 -14.50 -3.14
C ASP A 144 -3.36 -13.13 -3.64
N ARG A 145 -3.86 -12.77 -4.82
CA ARG A 145 -3.58 -11.50 -5.49
C ARG A 145 -3.95 -10.26 -4.67
N ASP A 146 -5.08 -10.27 -3.96
CA ASP A 146 -5.48 -9.07 -3.19
C ASP A 146 -4.54 -8.87 -2.01
N HIS A 147 -4.10 -9.97 -1.39
CA HIS A 147 -3.06 -9.95 -0.36
C HIS A 147 -1.72 -9.46 -0.90
N ARG A 148 -1.30 -9.94 -2.09
CA ARG A 148 -0.08 -9.45 -2.78
C ARG A 148 -0.11 -7.93 -2.98
N TYR A 149 -1.24 -7.40 -3.47
CA TYR A 149 -1.36 -5.97 -3.70
C TYR A 149 -1.39 -5.17 -2.40
N ALA A 150 -2.05 -5.70 -1.37
CA ALA A 150 -2.13 -5.03 -0.07
C ALA A 150 -0.76 -4.98 0.63
N SER A 151 0.01 -6.06 0.58
CA SER A 151 1.35 -6.13 1.15
C SER A 151 2.36 -5.26 0.39
N ALA A 152 2.32 -5.26 -0.95
CA ALA A 152 3.17 -4.40 -1.76
C ALA A 152 2.86 -2.91 -1.53
N ALA A 153 1.58 -2.54 -1.43
CA ALA A 153 1.18 -1.17 -1.10
C ALA A 153 1.74 -0.71 0.26
N LEU A 154 1.64 -1.58 1.29
CA LEU A 154 2.18 -1.30 2.61
C LEU A 154 3.69 -1.00 2.56
N VAL A 155 4.47 -1.83 1.85
CA VAL A 155 5.92 -1.63 1.78
C VAL A 155 6.29 -0.37 1.00
N LEU A 156 5.57 -0.05 -0.08
CA LEU A 156 5.72 1.23 -0.78
C LEU A 156 5.43 2.43 0.15
N ASP A 157 4.38 2.35 0.97
CA ASP A 157 4.04 3.42 1.92
C ASP A 157 5.11 3.55 3.03
N VAL A 158 5.65 2.44 3.53
CA VAL A 158 6.78 2.45 4.48
C VAL A 158 8.00 3.13 3.88
N ILE A 159 8.36 2.78 2.64
CA ILE A 159 9.47 3.42 1.91
C ILE A 159 9.21 4.92 1.75
N ALA A 160 7.99 5.32 1.42
CA ALA A 160 7.63 6.72 1.16
C ALA A 160 7.64 7.61 2.42
N GLU A 161 7.19 7.09 3.57
CA GLU A 161 6.96 7.92 4.76
C GLU A 161 8.17 8.06 5.69
N THR A 162 9.04 7.05 5.79
CA THR A 162 9.81 6.88 7.03
C THR A 162 11.29 7.22 6.94
N ARG A 163 11.78 7.83 5.85
CA ARG A 163 13.22 7.92 5.53
C ARG A 163 13.91 6.55 5.61
N ALA A 164 13.15 5.45 5.64
CA ALA A 164 13.69 4.11 5.82
C ALA A 164 14.68 3.80 4.69
N ILE A 165 14.44 4.31 3.48
CA ILE A 165 15.34 4.18 2.35
C ILE A 165 16.78 4.66 2.62
N ASP A 166 16.99 5.62 3.53
CA ASP A 166 18.32 6.10 3.89
C ASP A 166 19.17 5.00 4.54
N GLY A 167 18.52 4.00 5.14
CA GLY A 167 19.14 2.82 5.74
C GLY A 167 19.20 1.58 4.83
N ALA A 168 18.81 1.70 3.54
CA ALA A 168 18.93 0.61 2.57
C ALA A 168 20.37 0.48 2.08
N GLU A 169 20.99 -0.66 2.35
CA GLU A 169 22.35 -0.98 1.90
C GLU A 169 22.33 -1.59 0.49
N ASP A 170 21.33 -2.43 0.19
CA ASP A 170 21.14 -3.06 -1.11
C ASP A 170 20.12 -2.29 -1.97
N ARG A 171 20.56 -1.10 -2.40
CA ARG A 171 19.75 -0.24 -3.29
C ARG A 171 19.32 -0.94 -4.59
N PRO A 172 20.18 -1.72 -5.27
CA PRO A 172 19.76 -2.49 -6.44
C PRO A 172 18.61 -3.46 -6.16
N ALA A 173 18.64 -4.21 -5.05
CA ALA A 173 17.55 -5.11 -4.69
C ALA A 173 16.23 -4.36 -4.40
N LEU A 174 16.31 -3.22 -3.71
CA LEU A 174 15.16 -2.35 -3.49
C LEU A 174 14.55 -1.85 -4.81
N LEU A 175 15.36 -1.36 -5.75
CA LEU A 175 14.88 -0.92 -7.06
C LEU A 175 14.25 -2.08 -7.85
N ALA A 176 14.89 -3.26 -7.85
CA ALA A 176 14.36 -4.45 -8.52
C ALA A 176 13.01 -4.91 -7.93
N TRP A 177 12.82 -4.78 -6.61
CA TRP A 177 11.52 -5.07 -5.98
C TRP A 177 10.44 -4.05 -6.36
N ILE A 178 10.77 -2.75 -6.42
CA ILE A 178 9.83 -1.71 -6.88
C ILE A 178 9.48 -1.94 -8.36
N GLU A 179 10.44 -2.33 -9.19
CA GLU A 179 10.20 -2.67 -10.59
C GLU A 179 9.20 -3.81 -10.72
N ARG A 180 9.40 -4.94 -10.03
CA ARG A 180 8.44 -6.05 -10.00
C ARG A 180 7.06 -5.61 -9.51
N THR A 181 7.02 -4.70 -8.54
CA THR A 181 5.75 -4.12 -8.05
C THR A 181 5.02 -3.30 -9.13
N ILE A 182 5.74 -2.55 -9.96
CA ILE A 182 5.17 -1.85 -11.12
C ILE A 182 4.66 -2.85 -12.17
N GLU A 183 5.38 -3.94 -12.39
CA GLU A 183 4.97 -5.02 -13.30
C GLU A 183 3.66 -5.68 -12.84
N GLU A 184 3.51 -5.96 -11.54
CA GLU A 184 2.26 -6.48 -10.97
C GLU A 184 1.05 -5.56 -11.24
N VAL A 185 1.25 -4.24 -11.27
CA VAL A 185 0.19 -3.27 -11.63
C VAL A 185 -0.09 -3.28 -13.14
N ARG A 186 0.98 -3.35 -13.95
CA ARG A 186 0.93 -3.35 -15.42
C ARG A 186 0.23 -4.60 -15.97
N ASP A 187 0.59 -5.75 -15.42
CA ASP A 187 0.18 -7.07 -15.91
C ASP A 187 -1.08 -7.58 -15.18
N ALA A 188 -1.64 -6.76 -14.28
CA ALA A 188 -2.88 -7.03 -13.58
C ALA A 188 -4.03 -7.32 -14.56
N PRO A 189 -4.81 -8.40 -14.36
CA PRO A 189 -5.98 -8.67 -15.19
C PRO A 189 -7.04 -7.60 -14.99
N ARG A 190 -7.85 -7.31 -16.01
CA ARG A 190 -8.95 -6.31 -15.93
C ARG A 190 -9.88 -6.51 -14.73
N ALA A 191 -10.12 -7.75 -14.32
CA ALA A 191 -10.94 -8.05 -13.14
C ALA A 191 -10.39 -7.42 -11.85
N ALA A 192 -9.07 -7.23 -11.76
CA ALA A 192 -8.40 -6.64 -10.61
C ALA A 192 -8.60 -5.11 -10.52
N GLU A 193 -9.04 -4.41 -11.58
CA GLU A 193 -9.31 -2.96 -11.54
C GLU A 193 -10.33 -2.56 -10.47
N ARG A 194 -11.21 -3.49 -10.08
CA ARG A 194 -12.22 -3.28 -9.03
C ARG A 194 -11.69 -3.58 -7.62
N SER A 195 -10.55 -4.25 -7.49
CA SER A 195 -9.95 -4.60 -6.21
C SER A 195 -9.55 -3.35 -5.41
N PRO A 196 -10.01 -3.21 -4.16
CA PRO A 196 -9.52 -2.15 -3.26
C PRO A 196 -8.01 -2.22 -3.05
N ALA A 197 -7.44 -3.42 -2.96
CA ALA A 197 -6.01 -3.63 -2.79
C ALA A 197 -5.22 -3.17 -4.03
N ARG A 198 -5.72 -3.46 -5.25
CA ARG A 198 -5.11 -2.91 -6.48
C ARG A 198 -5.16 -1.39 -6.52
N ARG A 199 -6.25 -0.76 -6.10
CA ARG A 199 -6.31 0.70 -6.01
C ARG A 199 -5.30 1.25 -5.00
N ARG A 200 -5.06 0.52 -3.91
CA ARG A 200 -4.09 0.88 -2.86
C ARG A 200 -2.67 0.89 -3.41
N ILE A 201 -2.21 -0.18 -4.04
CA ILE A 201 -0.85 -0.26 -4.61
C ILE A 201 -0.60 0.84 -5.64
N VAL A 202 -1.58 1.17 -6.49
CA VAL A 202 -1.48 2.29 -7.45
C VAL A 202 -1.37 3.64 -6.72
N ALA A 203 -2.09 3.83 -5.61
CA ALA A 203 -2.06 5.06 -4.83
C ALA A 203 -0.76 5.23 -4.01
N SER A 204 -0.09 4.13 -3.65
CA SER A 204 1.17 4.15 -2.90
C SER A 204 2.40 4.43 -3.79
N LEU A 205 2.36 4.03 -5.07
CA LEU A 205 3.47 4.22 -6.02
C LEU A 205 4.02 5.66 -6.08
N PRO A 206 3.22 6.73 -6.21
CA PRO A 206 3.74 8.09 -6.36
C PRO A 206 4.65 8.53 -5.22
N GLY A 207 4.32 8.15 -3.98
CA GLY A 207 5.11 8.47 -2.80
C GLY A 207 6.46 7.78 -2.83
N ALA A 208 6.46 6.46 -3.05
CA ALA A 208 7.68 5.66 -3.11
C ALA A 208 8.61 6.10 -4.24
N LEU A 209 8.08 6.31 -5.45
CA LEU A 209 8.85 6.74 -6.63
C LEU A 209 9.54 8.10 -6.40
N ALA A 210 8.81 9.07 -5.85
CA ALA A 210 9.38 10.38 -5.55
C ALA A 210 10.46 10.28 -4.45
N HIS A 211 10.23 9.45 -3.44
CA HIS A 211 11.18 9.30 -2.34
C HIS A 211 12.49 8.61 -2.77
N VAL A 212 12.40 7.55 -3.57
CA VAL A 212 13.55 6.87 -4.21
C VAL A 212 14.38 7.87 -5.02
N ALA A 213 13.72 8.68 -5.85
CA ALA A 213 14.39 9.66 -6.68
C ALA A 213 15.14 10.74 -5.88
N ILE A 214 14.67 11.10 -4.68
CA ILE A 214 15.32 12.07 -3.80
C ILE A 214 16.47 11.44 -3.00
N ALA A 215 16.25 10.23 -2.45
CA ALA A 215 17.14 9.62 -1.48
C ALA A 215 18.34 8.91 -2.12
N MET A 216 18.16 8.29 -3.29
CA MET A 216 19.23 7.56 -3.97
C MET A 216 20.14 8.50 -4.76
N ARG A 217 21.24 8.91 -4.13
CA ARG A 217 22.34 9.63 -4.80
C ARG A 217 23.50 8.68 -5.08
N GLY A 218 24.15 8.83 -6.23
CA GLY A 218 25.28 8.00 -6.63
C GLY A 218 24.86 6.89 -7.58
N GLU A 219 25.52 5.73 -7.55
CA GLU A 219 25.13 4.58 -8.37
C GLU A 219 24.43 3.53 -7.48
N PRO A 220 23.17 3.15 -7.78
CA PRO A 220 22.28 3.70 -8.81
C PRO A 220 21.76 5.10 -8.46
N ASP A 221 21.58 5.95 -9.49
CA ASP A 221 21.04 7.32 -9.34
C ASP A 221 19.52 7.29 -9.46
N GLY A 222 18.82 7.78 -8.42
CA GLY A 222 17.37 7.68 -8.34
C GLY A 222 16.63 8.53 -9.39
N ILE A 223 17.18 9.67 -9.78
CA ILE A 223 16.57 10.54 -10.80
C ILE A 223 16.71 9.89 -12.18
N GLU A 224 17.89 9.36 -12.48
CA GLU A 224 18.14 8.65 -13.73
C GLU A 224 17.31 7.38 -13.83
N TRP A 225 17.21 6.61 -12.74
CA TRP A 225 16.32 5.45 -12.67
C TRP A 225 14.86 5.83 -12.96
N LEU A 226 14.34 6.90 -12.33
CA LEU A 226 12.98 7.38 -12.59
C LEU A 226 12.81 7.86 -14.03
N ARG A 227 13.82 8.49 -14.63
CA ARG A 227 13.82 8.91 -16.03
C ARG A 227 13.66 7.71 -16.97
N VAL A 228 14.38 6.62 -16.74
CA VAL A 228 14.22 5.37 -17.51
C VAL A 228 12.79 4.85 -17.38
N ARG A 229 12.25 4.78 -16.16
CA ARG A 229 10.87 4.35 -15.93
C ARG A 229 9.85 5.23 -16.64
N CYS A 230 10.07 6.54 -16.73
CA CYS A 230 9.21 7.44 -17.51
C CYS A 230 9.13 7.01 -18.99
N THR A 231 10.26 6.59 -19.59
CA THR A 231 10.31 6.18 -21.01
C THR A 231 9.70 4.81 -21.30
N GLU A 232 9.58 3.95 -20.28
CA GLU A 232 9.02 2.60 -20.41
C GLU A 232 7.53 2.54 -20.02
N ALA A 233 7.02 3.57 -19.34
CA ALA A 233 5.66 3.62 -18.83
C ALA A 233 4.61 3.75 -19.94
N THR A 234 4.08 2.60 -20.37
CA THR A 234 2.99 2.53 -21.38
C THR A 234 1.60 2.34 -20.75
N HIS A 235 1.53 1.73 -19.56
CA HIS A 235 0.26 1.46 -18.87
C HIS A 235 -0.34 2.73 -18.25
N PRO A 236 -1.64 3.05 -18.46
CA PRO A 236 -2.25 4.29 -17.98
C PRO A 236 -2.09 4.56 -16.48
N ASP A 237 -2.35 3.56 -15.63
CA ASP A 237 -2.25 3.72 -14.17
C ASP A 237 -0.81 3.98 -13.71
N VAL A 238 0.18 3.30 -14.32
CA VAL A 238 1.60 3.49 -14.01
C VAL A 238 2.06 4.88 -14.46
N ARG A 239 1.62 5.32 -15.66
CA ARG A 239 1.90 6.67 -16.15
C ARG A 239 1.33 7.74 -15.23
N ALA A 240 0.09 7.58 -14.79
CA ALA A 240 -0.54 8.51 -13.86
C ALA A 240 0.17 8.54 -12.50
N ALA A 241 0.64 7.38 -12.02
CA ALA A 241 1.41 7.31 -10.78
C ALA A 241 2.78 8.02 -10.91
N ILE A 242 3.49 7.84 -12.02
CA ILE A 242 4.75 8.54 -12.32
C ILE A 242 4.53 10.05 -12.45
N GLU A 243 3.45 10.49 -13.13
CA GLU A 243 3.11 11.91 -13.23
C GLU A 243 2.90 12.56 -11.85
N GLN A 244 2.18 11.87 -10.96
CA GLN A 244 2.00 12.31 -9.58
C GLN A 244 3.32 12.31 -8.78
N ALA A 245 4.22 11.34 -9.03
CA ALA A 245 5.56 11.33 -8.44
C ALA A 245 6.37 12.56 -8.88
N ILE A 246 6.34 12.92 -10.17
CA ILE A 246 6.99 14.11 -10.71
C ILE A 246 6.43 15.38 -10.06
N GLU A 247 5.11 15.47 -9.86
CA GLU A 247 4.52 16.64 -9.18
C GLU A 247 4.92 16.71 -7.69
N LYS A 248 5.09 15.57 -7.01
CA LYS A 248 5.70 15.52 -5.67
C LYS A 248 7.16 15.97 -5.70
N LEU A 249 7.95 15.58 -6.70
CA LEU A 249 9.34 16.06 -6.84
C LEU A 249 9.44 17.56 -7.07
N ARG A 250 8.40 18.20 -7.62
CA ARG A 250 8.33 19.65 -7.78
C ARG A 250 8.07 20.39 -6.47
N ARG A 251 7.47 19.73 -5.47
CA ARG A 251 6.97 20.37 -4.24
C ARG A 251 7.41 19.60 -2.99
N GLY A 252 8.12 20.27 -2.08
CA GLY A 252 8.39 19.73 -0.74
C GLY A 252 9.86 19.70 -0.39
N ALA A 253 10.19 18.96 0.67
CA ALA A 253 11.57 18.76 1.11
C ALA A 253 12.32 17.90 0.07
N GLY A 254 13.40 18.45 -0.50
CA GLY A 254 14.12 17.79 -1.60
C GLY A 254 13.55 18.09 -2.99
N ALA A 255 12.79 19.19 -3.15
CA ALA A 255 12.29 19.63 -4.44
C ALA A 255 13.40 19.71 -5.50
N GLN A 256 13.11 19.18 -6.68
CA GLN A 256 14.04 19.14 -7.80
C GLN A 256 13.98 20.41 -8.63
N SER A 257 15.06 20.67 -9.37
CA SER A 257 15.14 21.82 -10.26
C SER A 257 14.07 21.76 -11.37
N SER A 258 13.65 22.92 -11.89
CA SER A 258 12.72 22.95 -13.03
C SER A 258 13.25 22.14 -14.22
N ALA A 259 14.56 22.23 -14.50
CA ALA A 259 15.19 21.47 -15.58
C ALA A 259 15.05 19.96 -15.41
N THR A 260 15.24 19.45 -14.19
CA THR A 260 15.04 18.03 -13.86
C THR A 260 13.58 17.61 -14.04
N ILE A 261 12.64 18.45 -13.58
CA ILE A 261 11.21 18.19 -13.73
C ILE A 261 10.79 18.18 -15.22
N ASP A 262 11.26 19.13 -16.01
CA ASP A 262 10.97 19.24 -17.44
C ASP A 262 11.54 18.05 -18.21
N MET A 263 12.75 17.59 -17.85
CA MET A 263 13.36 16.37 -18.38
C MET A 263 12.49 15.13 -18.11
N LEU A 264 12.06 14.91 -16.85
CA LEU A 264 11.22 13.76 -16.49
C LEU A 264 9.86 13.80 -17.21
N ARG A 265 9.25 14.98 -17.33
CA ARG A 265 8.00 15.17 -18.09
C ARG A 265 8.17 14.86 -19.57
N ALA A 266 9.27 15.32 -20.18
CA ALA A 266 9.59 15.01 -21.57
C ALA A 266 9.79 13.49 -21.77
N ALA A 267 10.49 12.82 -20.85
CA ALA A 267 10.66 11.38 -20.85
C ALA A 267 9.32 10.61 -20.69
N LEU A 268 8.38 11.10 -19.87
CA LEU A 268 7.06 10.49 -19.73
C LEU A 268 6.15 10.76 -20.95
N ALA A 269 6.33 11.89 -21.61
CA ALA A 269 5.62 12.21 -22.85
C ALA A 269 6.05 11.30 -24.00
N SER A 270 7.33 10.94 -24.09
CA SER A 270 7.85 10.08 -25.17
C SER A 270 7.32 8.64 -25.13
N SER A 271 6.92 8.15 -23.96
CA SER A 271 6.31 6.83 -23.79
C SER A 271 4.80 6.79 -24.08
N ALA A 272 4.18 7.94 -24.39
CA ALA A 272 2.77 7.99 -24.74
C ALA A 272 2.51 7.25 -26.07
N LYS A 273 1.39 6.52 -26.13
CA LYS A 273 0.94 5.95 -27.40
C LYS A 273 0.67 7.09 -28.40
N PRO A 274 1.13 6.99 -29.66
CA PRO A 274 0.84 8.00 -30.67
C PRO A 274 -0.67 8.29 -30.77
N PRO A 275 -1.07 9.55 -30.98
CA PRO A 275 -2.47 9.90 -31.20
C PRO A 275 -3.08 9.01 -32.29
N ARG A 276 -4.33 8.58 -32.10
CA ARG A 276 -5.04 7.86 -33.17
C ARG A 276 -5.16 8.80 -34.36
N ASP A 277 -4.52 8.44 -35.46
CA ASP A 277 -4.67 9.14 -36.73
C ASP A 277 -6.11 8.94 -37.25
N PRO A 278 -6.95 9.99 -37.26
CA PRO A 278 -8.33 9.89 -37.72
C PRO A 278 -8.43 9.67 -39.24
N SER A 279 -7.36 9.87 -40.00
CA SER A 279 -7.30 9.62 -41.45
C SER A 279 -6.97 8.16 -41.79
N ARG A 280 -6.51 7.39 -40.80
CA ARG A 280 -6.16 5.98 -40.99
C ARG A 280 -7.43 5.12 -40.93
N ILE A 281 -8.06 4.94 -42.10
CA ILE A 281 -9.14 3.96 -42.29
C ILE A 281 -8.60 2.58 -41.89
N ARG A 282 -9.07 2.06 -40.76
CA ARG A 282 -8.92 0.64 -40.45
C ARG A 282 -9.89 -0.12 -41.35
N GLU A 283 -9.36 -0.95 -42.23
CA GLU A 283 -10.15 -2.00 -42.87
C GLU A 283 -10.67 -2.95 -41.78
N GLY A 284 -11.84 -2.61 -41.24
CA GLY A 284 -12.60 -3.49 -40.38
C GLY A 284 -13.22 -4.59 -41.23
N THR A 285 -12.91 -5.83 -40.89
CA THR A 285 -13.61 -7.04 -41.34
C THR A 285 -15.12 -6.85 -41.18
N GLY A 286 -15.79 -6.57 -42.31
CA GLY A 286 -17.24 -6.45 -42.39
C GLY A 286 -17.89 -7.75 -41.95
N ARG A 287 -18.34 -7.81 -40.69
CA ARG A 287 -19.16 -8.92 -40.19
C ARG A 287 -20.43 -8.36 -39.58
N GLY A 288 -21.51 -8.50 -40.35
CA GLY A 288 -22.85 -8.69 -39.83
C GLY A 288 -23.79 -7.48 -39.87
N LYS A 289 -24.39 -7.23 -41.03
CA LYS A 289 -25.84 -6.99 -41.12
C LYS A 289 -26.35 -7.21 -42.55
N GLN A 290 -26.47 -8.49 -42.92
CA GLN A 290 -27.38 -8.94 -43.98
C GLN A 290 -28.51 -9.75 -43.35
N GLY A 291 -29.75 -9.47 -43.78
CA GLY A 291 -30.99 -10.20 -43.44
C GLY A 291 -31.76 -9.57 -42.28
N LYS A 292 -33.06 -9.26 -42.35
CA LYS A 292 -34.12 -9.71 -43.26
C LYS A 292 -35.22 -8.64 -43.40
N SER A 293 -35.84 -8.67 -44.56
CA SER A 293 -37.08 -8.03 -44.96
C SER A 293 -38.34 -8.66 -44.33
N ALA A 294 -39.44 -7.90 -44.42
CA ALA A 294 -40.85 -8.28 -44.51
C ALA A 294 -41.69 -8.52 -43.22
N GLY A 295 -42.69 -7.63 -43.03
CA GLY A 295 -44.10 -8.07 -43.04
C GLY A 295 -44.94 -7.88 -41.77
N GLY A 296 -45.97 -7.02 -41.88
CA GLY A 296 -47.16 -6.95 -41.01
C GLY A 296 -47.01 -6.03 -39.80
N GLY A 297 -47.85 -5.02 -39.53
CA GLY A 297 -49.19 -4.72 -39.99
C GLY A 297 -50.03 -4.24 -38.80
N THR A 298 -50.44 -2.96 -38.80
CA THR A 298 -51.50 -2.33 -37.95
C THR A 298 -51.20 -2.18 -36.43
N ALA A 299 -51.57 -1.12 -35.68
CA ALA A 299 -52.62 -0.12 -35.85
C ALA A 299 -52.39 1.18 -35.02
N LYS A 300 -53.01 2.28 -35.50
CA LYS A 300 -53.70 3.38 -34.79
C LYS A 300 -52.97 4.29 -33.77
N LYS A 301 -52.86 5.59 -34.12
CA LYS A 301 -53.73 6.68 -33.60
C LYS A 301 -53.32 8.05 -34.20
N GLY A 302 -54.16 8.60 -35.06
CA GLY A 302 -54.18 10.03 -35.41
C GLY A 302 -55.40 10.68 -34.78
N LYS A 303 -55.19 11.75 -34.00
CA LYS A 303 -56.23 12.57 -33.36
C LYS A 303 -55.93 14.05 -33.64
N SER A 304 -56.71 14.66 -34.52
CA SER A 304 -56.90 16.12 -34.68
C SER A 304 -58.34 16.31 -35.19
N ARG A 305 -59.26 16.94 -34.43
CA ARG A 305 -59.67 18.37 -34.48
C ARG A 305 -59.71 18.88 -35.93
N SER A 306 -60.75 19.49 -36.50
CA SER A 306 -62.03 20.16 -36.13
C SER A 306 -62.86 20.16 -37.45
N ARG A 307 -64.16 20.46 -37.60
CA ARG A 307 -65.15 21.39 -37.03
C ARG A 307 -66.52 20.78 -37.32
#